data_AF-A0A3E0Q377-F1
#
_entry.id   AF-A0A3E0Q377-F1
#
_cell.length_a   1.000
_cell.length_b   1.000
_cell.length_c   1.000
_cell.angle_alpha   90.00
_cell.angle_beta   90.00
_cell.angle_gamma   90.00
#
_symmetry.space_group_name_H-M   'P 1'
#
loop_
_entity.id
_entity.type
_entity.pdbx_description
1 polymer ?
#
loop_
_entity_poly.entity_id
_entity_poly.type
_entity_poly.pdbx_seq_one_letter_code
_entity_poly.pdbx_strand_id
1 'polypeptide(L)'
;MLLTAVTLAGCAGGRDAAEQANQIVYIDGETQSTIVADVTDDLPAVHPQTGRRTLMPGLYCNSCDTWHSSPPIEVLQRNPAARQCPACRSPLTNTGPIANSQ
;
A
#
# COMPACT_ATOMS: atom_id res chain seq x y z
N MET A 1 -24.27 43.35 -29.62
CA MET A 1 -23.50 43.02 -28.41
C MET A 1 -24.40 42.24 -27.46
N LEU A 2 -24.17 40.94 -27.28
CA LEU A 2 -23.84 40.34 -25.99
C LEU A 2 -23.59 38.85 -26.22
N LEU A 3 -22.34 38.44 -26.01
CA LEU A 3 -21.93 37.05 -25.90
C LEU A 3 -22.50 36.48 -24.60
N THR A 4 -23.03 35.25 -24.64
CA THR A 4 -23.17 34.43 -23.43
C THR A 4 -22.60 33.05 -23.71
N ALA A 5 -21.27 32.96 -23.58
CA ALA A 5 -20.57 31.69 -23.43
C ALA A 5 -20.69 31.27 -21.96
N VAL A 6 -21.44 30.19 -21.68
CA VAL A 6 -21.42 29.55 -20.37
C VAL A 6 -20.43 28.39 -20.43
N THR A 7 -19.35 28.57 -19.69
CA THR A 7 -18.22 27.68 -19.49
C THR A 7 -18.52 26.55 -18.50
N LEU A 8 -18.09 25.35 -18.87
CA LEU A 8 -17.42 24.32 -18.05
C LEU A 8 -18.00 23.97 -16.66
N ALA A 9 -18.57 22.77 -16.57
CA ALA A 9 -18.46 21.94 -15.37
C ALA A 9 -17.99 20.53 -15.82
N GLY A 10 -16.68 20.40 -16.00
CA GLY A 10 -16.04 19.09 -16.14
C GLY A 10 -16.05 18.39 -14.79
N CYS A 11 -16.93 17.41 -14.61
CA CYS A 11 -16.83 16.43 -13.52
C CYS A 11 -15.69 15.46 -13.82
N ALA A 12 -14.44 15.90 -13.60
CA ALA A 12 -13.28 15.03 -13.53
C ALA A 12 -13.04 14.67 -12.05
N GLY A 13 -13.76 13.68 -11.54
CA GLY A 13 -13.57 13.21 -10.16
C GLY A 13 -13.94 11.73 -9.94
N GLY A 14 -14.15 10.98 -11.02
CA GLY A 14 -14.60 9.58 -10.95
C GLY A 14 -13.52 8.53 -11.21
N ARG A 15 -12.29 8.94 -11.57
CA ARG A 15 -11.21 8.00 -11.93
C ARG A 15 -10.33 7.64 -10.73
N ASP A 16 -10.06 8.60 -9.85
CA ASP A 16 -9.09 8.43 -8.76
C ASP A 16 -9.62 7.54 -7.62
N ALA A 17 -10.92 7.57 -7.33
CA ALA A 17 -11.50 6.78 -6.26
C ALA A 17 -11.58 5.27 -6.58
N ALA A 18 -11.77 4.91 -7.85
CA ALA A 18 -11.82 3.52 -8.28
C ALA A 18 -10.41 2.90 -8.39
N GLU A 19 -9.41 3.69 -8.79
CA GLU A 19 -8.00 3.26 -8.88
C GLU A 19 -7.40 2.99 -7.49
N GLN A 20 -7.70 3.85 -6.51
CA GLN A 20 -7.30 3.64 -5.12
C GLN A 20 -7.95 2.40 -4.47
N ALA A 21 -9.12 1.97 -4.94
CA ALA A 21 -9.83 0.82 -4.37
C ALA A 21 -9.08 -0.51 -4.57
N ASN A 22 -8.10 -0.56 -5.47
CA ASN A 22 -7.32 -1.77 -5.76
C ASN A 22 -5.84 -1.66 -5.38
N GLN A 23 -5.45 -0.58 -4.68
CA GLN A 23 -4.06 -0.35 -4.29
C GLN A 23 -3.84 -0.68 -2.81
N ILE A 24 -2.67 -1.24 -2.50
CA ILE A 24 -2.22 -1.50 -1.13
C ILE A 24 -0.81 -0.97 -0.93
N VAL A 25 -0.40 -0.85 0.34
CA VAL A 25 0.98 -0.53 0.70
C VAL A 25 1.81 -1.81 0.64
N TYR A 26 2.92 -1.76 -0.08
CA TYR A 26 4.00 -2.74 -0.09
C TYR A 26 5.22 -2.18 0.65
N ILE A 27 6.02 -3.06 1.23
CA ILE A 27 7.36 -2.78 1.74
C ILE A 27 8.37 -3.43 0.82
N ASP A 28 9.32 -2.64 0.33
CA ASP A 28 10.47 -3.16 -0.40
C ASP A 28 11.43 -3.85 0.58
N GLY A 29 11.68 -5.15 0.39
CA GLY A 29 12.58 -5.92 1.23
C GLY A 29 14.02 -5.39 1.23
N GLU A 30 14.44 -4.70 0.16
CA GLU A 30 15.81 -4.19 0.04
C GLU A 30 16.00 -2.83 0.71
N THR A 31 15.13 -1.87 0.42
CA THR A 31 15.25 -0.51 0.94
C THR A 31 14.44 -0.25 2.21
N GLN A 32 13.52 -1.16 2.57
CA GLN A 32 12.52 -0.98 3.63
C GLN A 32 11.56 0.20 3.37
N SER A 33 11.48 0.69 2.13
CA SER A 33 10.59 1.79 1.73
C SER A 33 9.16 1.32 1.52
N THR A 34 8.20 2.19 1.79
CA THR A 34 6.77 1.98 1.47
C THR A 34 6.48 2.35 0.03
N ILE A 35 5.79 1.47 -0.70
CA ILE A 35 5.37 1.68 -2.10
C ILE A 35 3.88 1.38 -2.20
N VAL A 36 3.09 2.30 -2.76
CA VAL A 36 1.68 2.05 -3.07
C VAL A 36 1.59 1.49 -4.48
N ALA A 37 0.97 0.34 -4.65
CA ALA A 37 0.79 -0.32 -5.94
C ALA A 37 -0.46 -1.19 -5.95
N ASP A 38 -0.88 -1.60 -7.14
CA ASP A 38 -2.02 -2.51 -7.33
C ASP A 38 -1.79 -3.84 -6.60
N VAL A 39 -2.85 -4.33 -5.97
CA VAL A 39 -2.85 -5.63 -5.31
C VAL A 39 -2.57 -6.75 -6.31
N THR A 40 -1.72 -7.70 -5.89
CA THR A 40 -1.39 -8.90 -6.65
C THR A 40 -1.15 -10.07 -5.71
N ASP A 41 -1.49 -11.28 -6.18
CA ASP A 41 -1.22 -12.55 -5.50
C ASP A 41 0.20 -13.10 -5.81
N ASP A 42 0.90 -12.53 -6.80
CA ASP A 42 2.28 -12.92 -7.16
C ASP A 42 3.27 -12.21 -6.24
N LEU A 43 3.65 -12.89 -5.15
CA LEU A 43 4.53 -12.37 -4.12
C LEU A 43 5.89 -13.11 -4.08
N PRO A 44 7.02 -12.40 -3.94
CA PRO A 44 7.14 -10.94 -3.85
C PRO A 44 6.75 -10.24 -5.18
N ALA A 45 6.05 -9.12 -5.07
CA ALA A 45 5.61 -8.33 -6.21
C ALA A 45 6.79 -7.56 -6.84
N VAL A 46 6.60 -7.16 -8.10
CA VAL A 46 7.62 -6.45 -8.88
C VAL A 46 7.71 -4.99 -8.45
N HIS A 47 8.91 -4.55 -8.10
CA HIS A 47 9.22 -3.16 -7.81
C HIS A 47 9.14 -2.34 -9.10
N PRO A 48 8.29 -1.29 -9.18
CA PRO A 48 7.97 -0.62 -10.44
C PRO A 48 9.18 0.09 -11.08
N GLN A 49 10.10 0.61 -10.26
CA GLN A 49 11.28 1.32 -10.75
C GLN A 49 12.44 0.40 -11.17
N THR A 50 12.60 -0.77 -10.55
CA THR A 50 13.77 -1.64 -10.75
C THR A 50 13.45 -2.93 -11.51
N GLY A 51 12.16 -3.29 -11.63
CA GLY A 51 11.72 -4.54 -12.24
C GLY A 51 12.02 -5.79 -11.39
N ARG A 52 12.56 -5.64 -10.18
CA ARG A 52 12.96 -6.76 -9.31
C ARG A 52 11.80 -7.17 -8.40
N ARG A 53 11.69 -8.46 -8.08
CA ARG A 53 10.66 -8.99 -7.18
C ARG A 53 11.08 -8.84 -5.73
N THR A 54 10.81 -7.69 -5.14
CA THR A 54 11.25 -7.35 -3.77
C THR A 54 10.12 -6.82 -2.88
N LEU A 55 8.93 -6.60 -3.44
CA LEU A 55 7.82 -6.00 -2.71
C LEU A 55 7.00 -7.05 -1.97
N MET A 56 6.87 -6.89 -0.66
CA MET A 56 5.98 -7.70 0.18
C MET A 56 4.84 -6.84 0.70
N PRO A 57 3.61 -7.36 0.88
CA PRO A 57 2.50 -6.59 1.42
C PRO A 57 2.89 -5.96 2.76
N GLY A 58 2.54 -4.70 2.96
CA GLY A 58 2.76 -3.99 4.21
C GLY A 58 1.70 -4.35 5.24
N LEU A 59 2.12 -4.51 6.50
CA LEU A 59 1.27 -4.60 7.67
C LEU A 59 1.59 -3.44 8.60
N TYR A 60 0.58 -2.69 8.99
CA TYR A 60 0.71 -1.49 9.81
C TYR A 60 0.64 -1.82 11.31
N CYS A 61 1.52 -1.20 12.09
CA CYS A 61 1.47 -1.24 13.54
C CYS A 61 0.84 0.06 14.08
N ASN A 62 -0.38 -0.02 14.61
CA ASN A 62 -1.05 1.14 15.21
C ASN A 62 -0.36 1.66 16.48
N SER A 63 0.44 0.83 17.17
CA SER A 63 1.16 1.26 18.38
C SER A 63 2.46 1.99 18.07
N CYS A 64 3.12 1.65 16.95
CA CYS A 64 4.37 2.28 16.52
C CYS A 64 4.18 3.33 15.42
N ASP A 65 2.97 3.42 14.85
CA ASP A 65 2.65 4.26 13.70
C ASP A 65 3.62 4.00 12.53
N THR A 66 3.79 2.73 12.17
CA THR A 66 4.80 2.31 11.18
C THR A 66 4.34 1.09 10.40
N TRP A 67 4.67 1.06 9.10
CA TRP A 67 4.48 -0.09 8.22
C TRP A 67 5.65 -1.08 8.32
N HIS A 68 5.32 -2.37 8.32
CA HIS A 68 6.27 -3.48 8.34
C HIS A 68 5.99 -4.44 7.20
N SER A 69 7.03 -5.10 6.70
CA SER A 69 6.86 -6.14 5.69
C SER A 69 6.07 -7.33 6.26
N SER A 70 5.07 -7.81 5.52
CA SER A 70 4.37 -9.04 5.84
C SER A 70 5.36 -10.21 5.76
N PRO A 71 5.41 -11.07 6.79
CA PRO A 71 6.18 -12.30 6.70
C PRO A 71 5.70 -13.17 5.54
N PRO A 72 6.60 -13.92 4.88
CA PRO A 72 6.23 -14.95 3.90
C PRO A 72 5.29 -16.01 4.50
N ILE A 73 4.49 -16.66 3.65
CA ILE A 73 3.49 -17.62 4.10
C ILE A 73 4.13 -18.80 4.83
N GLU A 74 5.33 -19.23 4.44
CA GLU A 74 6.07 -20.31 5.08
C GLU A 74 6.45 -19.95 6.53
N VAL A 75 6.76 -18.68 6.78
CA VAL A 75 7.04 -18.17 8.12
C VAL A 75 5.75 -18.14 8.94
N LEU A 76 4.66 -17.64 8.36
CA LEU A 76 3.36 -17.58 9.02
C LEU A 76 2.82 -18.97 9.40
N GLN A 77 3.01 -19.96 8.54
CA GLN A 77 2.60 -21.35 8.79
C GLN A 77 3.37 -21.97 9.96
N ARG A 78 4.65 -21.64 10.11
CA ARG A 78 5.49 -22.13 11.22
C ARG A 78 5.29 -21.33 12.50
N ASN A 79 5.01 -20.05 12.37
CA ASN A 79 4.84 -19.13 13.48
C ASN A 79 3.71 -18.12 13.18
N PRO A 80 2.46 -18.43 13.57
CA PRO A 80 1.34 -17.51 13.41
C PRO A 80 1.54 -16.17 14.14
N ALA A 81 2.34 -16.13 15.20
CA ALA A 81 2.66 -14.90 15.93
C ALA A 81 3.61 -13.97 15.15
N ALA A 82 4.13 -14.38 13.98
CA ALA A 82 4.93 -13.51 13.12
C ALA A 82 4.13 -12.31 12.56
N ARG A 83 2.80 -12.25 12.72
CA ARG A 83 1.98 -11.04 12.49
C ARG A 83 2.00 -10.04 13.65
N GLN A 84 2.93 -10.17 14.59
CA GLN A 84 3.16 -9.19 15.64
C GLN A 84 4.27 -8.20 15.23
N CYS A 85 4.13 -6.95 15.65
CA CYS A 85 5.16 -5.94 15.45
C CYS A 85 6.46 -6.37 16.14
N PRO A 86 7.61 -6.34 15.45
CA PRO A 86 8.89 -6.74 16.04
C PRO A 86 9.35 -5.83 17.17
N ALA A 87 8.90 -4.56 17.19
CA ALA A 87 9.30 -3.59 18.20
C ALA A 87 8.46 -3.69 19.49
N CYS A 88 7.14 -3.69 19.36
CA CYS A 88 6.23 -3.59 20.51
C CYS A 88 5.34 -4.83 20.73
N ARG A 89 5.43 -5.84 19.85
CA ARG A 89 4.62 -7.08 19.86
C ARG A 89 3.10 -6.89 19.69
N SER A 90 2.64 -5.68 19.39
CA SER A 90 1.24 -5.42 19.04
C SER A 90 0.85 -6.13 17.74
N PRO A 91 -0.42 -6.55 17.57
CA PRO A 91 -0.90 -7.09 16.31
C PRO A 91 -0.72 -6.11 15.15
N LEU A 92 -0.24 -6.60 14.02
CA LEU A 92 -0.16 -5.83 12.77
C LEU A 92 -1.47 -5.95 11.98
N THR A 93 -1.87 -4.89 11.28
CA THR A 93 -3.11 -4.81 10.50
C THR A 93 -2.83 -4.57 9.02
N ASN A 94 -3.68 -5.07 8.12
CA ASN A 94 -3.57 -4.77 6.67
C ASN A 94 -4.00 -3.33 6.33
N THR A 95 -4.58 -2.63 7.31
CA THR A 95 -5.10 -1.27 7.16
C THR A 95 -4.25 -0.32 7.99
N GLY A 96 -3.89 0.80 7.39
CA GLY A 96 -3.12 1.87 8.00
C GLY A 96 -3.19 3.12 7.12
N PRO A 97 -2.55 4.22 7.54
CA PRO A 97 -2.44 5.42 6.73
C PRO A 97 -1.66 5.08 5.46
N ILE A 98 -2.36 5.09 4.33
CA ILE A 98 -1.72 5.22 3.04
C ILE A 98 -1.23 6.66 3.04
N ALA A 99 0.08 6.87 3.09
CA ALA A 99 0.63 8.19 2.86
C ALA A 99 0.31 8.52 1.41
N ASN A 100 -0.88 9.07 1.19
CA ASN A 100 -1.26 9.64 -0.08
C ASN A 100 -0.14 10.62 -0.42
N SER A 101 0.58 10.33 -1.51
CA SER A 101 1.37 11.34 -2.19
C SER A 101 0.50 12.58 -2.32
N GLN A 102 1.10 13.70 -1.94
CA GLN A 102 0.66 15.06 -2.23
C GLN A 102 0.22 15.21 -3.70
#